data_AF-A0A1I0K575-F1
#
_entry.id   AF-A0A1I0K575-F1
#
_cell.length_a   1.000
_cell.length_b   1.000
_cell.length_c   1.000
_cell.angle_alpha   90.00
_cell.angle_beta   90.00
_cell.angle_gamma   90.00
#
_symmetry.space_group_name_H-M   'P 1'
#
loop_
_entity.id
_entity.type
_entity.pdbx_description
1 polymer ?
#
loop_
_entity_poly.entity_id
_entity_poly.type
_entity_poly.pdbx_seq_one_letter_code
_entity_poly.pdbx_strand_id
1 'polypeptide(L)'
;MSREKAFLQMLESSAAIQWNIAMILEAKAVEAEKVKQWTHHHIHARAFETHEDQLKESMAIHDVIVEMVEGLTKLENGLYSNLKAVLGSGEEEGGGFENESGGFDFGEDK
;
A
#
# COMPACT_ATOMS: atom_id res chain seq x y z
N MET A 1 24.48 19.56 19.21
CA MET A 1 23.58 18.39 19.34
C MET A 1 24.46 17.16 19.46
N SER A 2 24.32 16.34 20.52
CA SER A 2 25.01 15.04 20.56
C SER A 2 24.32 14.08 19.58
N ARG A 3 25.11 13.19 18.96
CA ARG A 3 24.60 12.19 18.00
C ARG A 3 23.46 11.35 18.59
N GLU A 4 23.57 11.03 19.87
CA GLU A 4 22.59 10.28 20.65
C GLU A 4 21.25 11.01 20.77
N LYS A 5 21.28 12.33 20.96
CA LYS A 5 20.06 13.16 20.98
C LYS A 5 19.39 13.23 19.61
N ALA A 6 20.17 13.23 18.52
CA ALA A 6 19.63 13.20 17.16
C ALA A 6 18.94 11.86 16.86
N PHE A 7 19.55 10.73 17.25
CA PHE A 7 18.94 9.41 17.08
C PHE A 7 17.65 9.24 17.88
N LEU A 8 17.61 9.71 19.13
CA LEU A 8 16.38 9.71 19.93
C LEU A 8 15.27 10.51 19.27
N GLN A 9 15.59 11.69 18.72
CA GLN A 9 14.63 12.54 18.04
C GLN A 9 14.10 11.91 16.73
N MET A 10 14.95 11.18 16.00
CA MET A 10 14.54 10.43 14.81
C MET A 10 13.64 9.24 15.17
N LEU A 11 13.93 8.54 16.27
CA LEU A 11 13.12 7.43 16.76
C LEU A 11 11.73 7.89 17.20
N GLU A 12 11.67 9.00 17.94
CA GLU A 12 10.41 9.66 18.34
C GLU A 12 9.59 10.10 17.12
N SER A 13 10.25 10.71 16.13
CA SER A 13 9.59 11.13 14.88
C SER A 13 9.06 9.92 14.09
N SER A 14 9.81 8.82 14.04
CA SER A 14 9.41 7.59 13.35
C SER A 14 8.20 6.94 14.02
N ALA A 15 8.18 6.89 15.36
CA ALA A 15 7.04 6.40 16.13
C ALA A 15 5.79 7.26 15.90
N ALA A 16 5.95 8.60 15.83
CA ALA A 16 4.84 9.50 15.53
C ALA A 16 4.29 9.30 14.11
N ILE A 17 5.16 9.07 13.12
CA ILE A 17 4.75 8.73 11.74
C ILE A 17 3.98 7.40 11.71
N GLN A 18 4.50 6.36 12.37
CA GLN A 18 3.85 5.06 12.46
C GLN A 18 2.47 5.14 13.12
N TRP A 19 2.34 5.94 14.18
CA TRP A 19 1.05 6.21 14.82
C TRP A 19 0.06 6.87 13.86
N ASN A 20 0.50 7.89 13.10
CA ASN A 20 -0.35 8.55 12.12
C ASN A 20 -0.79 7.60 11.00
N ILE A 21 0.10 6.70 10.55
CA ILE A 21 -0.23 5.67 9.55
C ILE A 21 -1.29 4.73 10.11
N ALA A 22 -1.13 4.24 11.35
CA ALA A 22 -2.11 3.38 11.98
C ALA A 22 -3.50 4.05 12.06
N MET A 23 -3.56 5.32 12.46
CA MET A 23 -4.81 6.11 12.48
C MET A 23 -5.45 6.24 11.09
N ILE A 24 -4.65 6.43 10.03
CA ILE A 24 -5.14 6.49 8.64
C ILE A 24 -5.71 5.13 8.23
N LEU A 25 -5.02 4.04 8.54
CA LEU A 25 -5.46 2.68 8.20
C LEU A 25 -6.76 2.30 8.92
N GLU A 26 -6.92 2.68 10.18
CA GLU A 26 -8.18 2.48 10.92
C GLU A 26 -9.36 3.22 10.26
N ALA A 27 -9.16 4.49 9.90
CA ALA A 27 -10.19 5.25 9.19
C ALA A 27 -10.53 4.63 7.82
N LYS A 28 -9.51 4.13 7.10
CA LYS A 28 -9.70 3.45 5.81
C LYS A 28 -10.43 2.13 5.94
N ALA A 29 -10.20 1.36 7.00
CA ALA A 29 -10.95 0.14 7.27
C ALA A 29 -12.45 0.43 7.46
N VAL A 30 -12.80 1.52 8.15
CA VAL A 30 -14.20 1.95 8.31
C VAL A 30 -14.83 2.35 6.98
N GLU A 31 -14.10 3.04 6.11
CA GLU A 31 -14.59 3.38 4.76
C GLU A 31 -14.79 2.12 3.91
N ALA A 32 -13.86 1.17 3.95
CA ALA A 32 -13.95 -0.08 3.21
C ALA A 32 -15.19 -0.91 3.61
N GLU A 33 -15.51 -0.96 4.90
CA GLU A 33 -16.72 -1.64 5.38
C GLU A 33 -18.00 -0.96 4.85
N LYS A 34 -18.02 0.38 4.76
CA LYS A 34 -19.16 1.10 4.16
C LYS A 34 -19.31 0.78 2.67
N VAL A 35 -18.21 0.75 1.93
CA VAL A 35 -18.23 0.37 0.50
C VAL A 35 -18.75 -1.05 0.34
N LYS A 36 -18.29 -2.00 1.17
CA LYS A 36 -18.79 -3.39 1.17
C LYS A 36 -20.31 -3.43 1.38
N GLN A 37 -20.81 -2.72 2.39
CA GLN A 37 -22.24 -2.68 2.69
C GLN A 37 -23.05 -2.05 1.55
N TRP A 38 -22.55 -0.97 0.96
CA TRP A 38 -23.19 -0.33 -0.20
C TRP A 38 -23.24 -1.28 -1.40
N THR A 39 -22.12 -1.91 -1.75
CA THR A 39 -22.02 -2.89 -2.84
C THR A 39 -22.98 -4.05 -2.64
N HIS A 40 -23.06 -4.61 -1.43
CA HIS A 40 -23.99 -5.72 -1.16
C HIS A 40 -25.46 -5.32 -1.33
N HIS A 41 -25.82 -4.08 -0.98
CA HIS A 41 -27.20 -3.61 -1.10
C HIS A 41 -27.58 -3.21 -2.53
N HIS A 42 -26.62 -2.73 -3.33
CA HIS A 42 -26.90 -2.18 -4.66
C HIS A 42 -26.51 -3.12 -5.80
N ILE A 43 -25.57 -4.05 -5.58
CA ILE A 43 -25.20 -5.06 -6.56
C ILE A 43 -25.90 -6.39 -6.24
N HIS A 44 -27.14 -6.51 -6.69
CA HIS A 44 -27.88 -7.76 -6.62
C HIS A 44 -28.73 -7.97 -7.89
N ALA A 45 -29.07 -9.23 -8.20
CA ALA A 45 -29.72 -9.60 -9.46
C ALA A 45 -31.04 -8.86 -9.75
N ARG A 46 -31.74 -8.36 -8.73
CA ARG A 46 -32.99 -7.57 -8.90
C ARG A 46 -32.78 -6.08 -9.19
N ALA A 47 -31.54 -5.59 -9.11
CA ALA A 47 -31.21 -4.17 -9.33
C ALA A 47 -30.85 -3.87 -10.78
N PHE A 48 -30.69 -4.92 -11.60
CA PHE A 48 -30.27 -4.81 -13.00
C PHE A 48 -31.26 -5.54 -13.90
N GLU A 49 -31.46 -5.00 -15.10
CA GLU A 49 -32.32 -5.61 -16.11
C GLU A 49 -31.65 -6.83 -16.77
N THR A 50 -30.32 -6.80 -16.89
CA THR A 50 -29.53 -7.88 -17.48
C THR A 50 -28.38 -8.31 -16.57
N HIS A 51 -27.97 -9.57 -16.72
CA HIS A 51 -26.77 -10.09 -16.06
C HIS A 51 -25.48 -9.41 -16.53
N GLU A 52 -25.46 -8.91 -17.77
CA GLU A 52 -24.32 -8.19 -18.34
C GLU A 52 -24.10 -6.84 -17.62
N ASP A 53 -25.17 -6.08 -17.38
CA ASP A 53 -25.09 -4.81 -16.65
C ASP A 53 -24.64 -5.01 -15.20
N GLN A 54 -25.16 -6.05 -14.54
CA GLN A 54 -24.72 -6.41 -13.19
C GLN A 54 -23.24 -6.76 -13.16
N LEU A 55 -22.76 -7.55 -14.12
CA LEU A 55 -21.35 -7.93 -14.22
C LEU A 55 -20.47 -6.71 -14.45
N LYS A 56 -20.88 -5.84 -15.38
CA LYS A 56 -20.14 -4.63 -15.73
C LYS A 56 -19.97 -3.68 -14.55
N GLU A 57 -21.04 -3.40 -13.80
CA GLU A 57 -20.96 -2.55 -12.61
C GLU A 57 -20.15 -3.21 -11.49
N SER A 58 -20.29 -4.53 -11.31
CA SER A 58 -19.46 -5.28 -10.38
C SER A 58 -17.97 -5.15 -10.74
N MET A 59 -17.60 -5.29 -12.02
CA MET A 59 -16.21 -5.14 -12.46
C MET A 59 -15.68 -3.73 -12.21
N ALA A 60 -16.44 -2.69 -12.57
CA ALA A 60 -16.03 -1.30 -12.39
C ALA A 60 -15.69 -0.97 -10.93
N ILE A 61 -16.45 -1.51 -9.97
CA ILE A 61 -16.18 -1.31 -8.54
C ILE A 61 -14.95 -2.07 -8.08
N HIS A 62 -14.74 -3.28 -8.58
CA HIS A 62 -13.52 -4.05 -8.25
C HIS A 62 -12.27 -3.38 -8.83
N ASP A 63 -12.33 -2.76 -10.01
CA ASP A 63 -11.22 -2.01 -10.59
C ASP A 63 -10.78 -0.85 -9.68
N VAL A 64 -11.74 -0.08 -9.15
CA VAL A 64 -11.44 1.01 -8.20
C VAL A 64 -10.84 0.47 -6.90
N ILE A 65 -11.30 -0.68 -6.41
CA ILE A 65 -10.73 -1.32 -5.22
C ILE A 65 -9.28 -1.75 -5.47
N VAL A 66 -8.99 -2.34 -6.63
CA VAL A 66 -7.63 -2.74 -7.01
C VAL A 66 -6.71 -1.52 -7.11
N GLU A 67 -7.16 -0.45 -7.76
CA GLU A 67 -6.39 0.81 -7.85
C GLU A 67 -6.09 1.40 -6.46
N MET A 68 -7.08 1.39 -5.56
CA MET A 68 -6.89 1.85 -4.18
C MET A 68 -5.84 1.02 -3.44
N VAL A 69 -5.88 -0.31 -3.57
CA VAL A 69 -4.90 -1.22 -2.93
C VAL A 69 -3.50 -0.99 -3.49
N GLU A 70 -3.37 -0.79 -4.79
CA GLU A 70 -2.09 -0.46 -5.43
C GLU A 70 -1.52 0.87 -4.92
N GLY A 71 -2.38 1.90 -4.81
CA GLY A 71 -2.02 3.20 -4.26
C GLY A 71 -1.53 3.13 -2.81
N LEU A 72 -2.21 2.35 -1.97
CA LEU A 72 -1.79 2.11 -0.58
C LEU A 72 -0.43 1.41 -0.52
N THR A 73 -0.23 0.39 -1.35
CA THR A 73 1.03 -0.36 -1.41
C THR A 73 2.20 0.55 -1.80
N LYS A 74 2.01 1.41 -2.81
CA LYS A 74 3.03 2.39 -3.23
C LYS A 74 3.37 3.38 -2.12
N LEU A 75 2.35 3.84 -1.38
CA LEU A 75 2.53 4.75 -0.24
C LEU A 75 3.36 4.08 0.86
N GLU A 76 3.01 2.85 1.26
CA GLU A 76 3.73 2.09 2.28
C GLU A 76 5.19 1.83 1.88
N ASN A 77 5.44 1.47 0.62
CA ASN A 77 6.78 1.29 0.08
C ASN A 77 7.59 2.60 0.10
N GLY A 78 6.98 3.73 -0.23
CA GLY A 78 7.60 5.05 -0.15
C GLY A 78 7.98 5.43 1.29
N LEU A 79 7.11 5.13 2.25
CA LEU A 79 7.40 5.35 3.67
C LEU A 79 8.53 4.46 4.17
N TYR A 80 8.52 3.18 3.81
CA TYR A 80 9.59 2.24 4.14
C TYR A 80 10.94 2.71 3.59
N SER A 81 11.01 3.12 2.32
CA SER A 81 12.22 3.64 1.70
C SER A 81 12.75 4.90 2.41
N ASN A 82 11.85 5.84 2.75
CA ASN A 82 12.23 7.04 3.50
C ASN A 82 12.76 6.70 4.90
N LEU A 83 12.11 5.78 5.61
CA LEU A 83 12.58 5.33 6.93
C LEU A 83 13.95 4.66 6.83
N LYS A 84 14.18 3.83 5.81
CA LYS A 84 15.46 3.17 5.56
C LYS A 84 16.59 4.18 5.31
N ALA A 85 16.32 5.20 4.50
CA ALA A 85 17.27 6.29 4.24
C ALA A 85 17.56 7.12 5.50
N VAL A 86 16.53 7.45 6.28
CA VAL A 86 16.65 8.24 7.51
C VAL A 86 17.41 7.47 8.58
N LEU A 87 17.11 6.18 8.80
CA LEU A 87 17.75 5.35 9.82
C LEU A 87 19.21 4.98 9.51
N GLY A 88 19.77 5.45 8.39
CA GLY A 88 21.19 5.28 8.09
C GLY A 88 21.55 3.84 7.78
N SER A 89 20.68 3.07 7.09
CA SER A 89 21.17 1.87 6.39
C SER A 89 21.96 2.22 5.11
N GLY A 90 22.53 3.42 5.06
CA GLY A 90 23.41 3.90 4.00
C GLY A 90 24.72 4.31 4.65
N GLU A 91 25.79 3.57 4.26
CA GLU A 91 27.23 3.79 4.46
C GLU A 91 27.82 3.17 5.75
N GLU A 92 28.69 2.15 5.74
CA GLU A 92 29.52 1.45 4.73
C GLU A 92 29.94 0.07 5.29
N GLU A 93 29.77 -1.02 4.53
CA GLU A 93 30.79 -2.08 4.40
C GLU A 93 30.49 -2.84 3.09
N GLY A 94 31.52 -2.97 2.24
CA GLY A 94 31.38 -3.20 0.81
C GLY A 94 30.75 -4.53 0.37
N GLY A 95 30.02 -4.47 -0.73
CA GLY A 95 29.50 -5.64 -1.44
C GLY A 95 28.29 -5.22 -2.27
N GLY A 96 28.49 -5.07 -3.58
CA GLY A 96 27.47 -4.60 -4.51
C GLY A 96 26.15 -5.36 -4.38
N PHE A 97 25.05 -4.59 -4.34
CA PHE A 97 23.74 -5.09 -4.70
C PHE A 97 23.21 -4.21 -5.84
N GLU A 98 23.93 -4.29 -6.95
CA GLU A 98 23.31 -4.16 -8.26
C GLU A 98 22.35 -5.35 -8.41
N ASN A 99 21.11 -5.05 -8.78
CA ASN A 99 20.08 -5.94 -9.33
C ASN A 99 18.85 -6.20 -8.44
N GLU A 100 17.95 -5.21 -8.36
CA GLU A 100 16.51 -5.50 -8.25
C GLU A 100 15.69 -4.49 -9.09
N SER A 101 16.09 -4.33 -10.35
CA SER A 101 15.27 -3.70 -11.40
C SER A 101 15.51 -4.38 -12.75
N GLY A 102 15.51 -5.71 -12.77
CA GLY A 102 15.82 -6.51 -13.95
C GLY A 102 14.90 -7.71 -14.10
N GLY A 103 13.84 -7.54 -14.89
CA GLY A 103 13.24 -8.59 -15.71
C GLY A 103 12.51 -9.74 -15.01
N PHE A 104 11.19 -9.76 -15.15
CA PHE A 104 10.47 -11.02 -15.32
C PHE A 104 11.05 -11.73 -16.56
N ASP A 105 11.95 -12.69 -16.37
CA ASP A 105 12.37 -13.63 -17.41
C ASP A 105 11.63 -14.96 -17.21
N PHE A 106 10.60 -15.15 -18.02
CA PHE A 106 9.92 -16.42 -18.21
C PHE A 106 10.67 -17.16 -19.33
N GLY A 107 11.73 -17.88 -18.96
CA GLY A 107 12.65 -18.55 -19.88
C GLY A 107 12.63 -20.06 -19.74
N GLU A 108 12.00 -20.71 -20.73
CA GLU A 108 11.83 -22.14 -20.97
C GLU A 108 13.17 -22.90 -21.22
N ASP A 109 13.16 -24.19 -20.87
CA ASP A 109 13.94 -25.35 -21.36
C ASP A 109 15.48 -25.48 -21.19
N LYS A 110 15.86 -26.54 -20.46
CA LYS A 110 16.62 -27.69 -21.01
C LYS A 110 16.48 -28.97 -20.18
#